data_AF-A0A376P3F4-F1
#
_entry.id   AF-A0A376P3F4-F1
#
_cell.length_a   1.000
_cell.length_b   1.000
_cell.length_c   1.000
_cell.angle_alpha   90.00
_cell.angle_beta   90.00
_cell.angle_gamma   90.00
#
_symmetry.space_group_name_H-M   'P 1'
#
loop_
_entity.id
_entity.type
_entity.pdbx_description
1 polymer ?
#
loop_
_entity_poly.entity_id
_entity_poly.type
_entity_poly.pdbx_seq_one_letter_code
_entity_poly.pdbx_strand_id
1 'polypeptide(L)'
;MLFTLKKVIGNMLLPLPLMLLIIGAGLALLWFSRFQKTGKIFISIGWLALLLLSLQPVADRLLRPIESTYPTWNNSQKVDYIVVLGGGYTWNPQWAPSSNLINNSLPRLNEGIRLWRENPGSKLIFTGGVAKTNTVSTAEVGARVAQSLGVPREQIITLDLPKDTEEEAAAVKQAIGDAPFLLVTSASHLPRAMIFFSRKG
;
A
#
# COMPACT_ATOMS: atom_id res chain seq x y z
N MET A 1 19.60 -13.53 -4.13
CA MET A 1 19.81 -12.82 -5.41
C MET A 1 18.51 -12.54 -6.17
N LEU A 2 17.60 -13.52 -6.33
CA LEU A 2 16.33 -13.33 -7.06
C LEU A 2 15.44 -12.21 -6.48
N PHE A 3 15.35 -12.11 -5.14
CA PHE A 3 14.60 -11.05 -4.46
C PHE A 3 15.08 -9.64 -4.85
N THR A 4 16.39 -9.40 -4.78
CA THR A 4 16.99 -8.12 -5.14
C THR A 4 16.79 -7.81 -6.63
N LEU A 5 16.99 -8.80 -7.50
CA LEU A 5 16.82 -8.64 -8.95
C LEU A 5 15.37 -8.27 -9.32
N LYS A 6 14.39 -8.99 -8.77
CA LYS A 6 12.96 -8.67 -8.94
C LYS A 6 12.65 -7.23 -8.50
N LYS A 7 13.25 -6.78 -7.40
CA LYS A 7 13.04 -5.43 -6.87
C LYS A 7 13.65 -4.35 -7.77
N VAL A 8 14.85 -4.58 -8.30
CA VAL A 8 15.50 -3.64 -9.23
C VAL A 8 14.71 -3.55 -10.54
N ILE A 9 14.40 -4.69 -11.16
CA ILE A 9 13.62 -4.72 -12.41
C ILE A 9 12.23 -4.12 -12.19
N GLY A 10 11.55 -4.51 -11.11
CA GLY A 10 10.23 -3.96 -10.75
C GLY A 10 10.27 -2.44 -10.58
N ASN A 11 11.32 -1.91 -9.93
CA ASN A 11 11.49 -0.47 -9.76
C ASN A 11 11.76 0.25 -11.09
N MET A 12 12.53 -0.34 -12.00
CA MET A 12 12.79 0.23 -13.33
C MET A 12 11.54 0.25 -14.24
N LEU A 13 10.62 -0.69 -14.01
CA LEU A 13 9.35 -0.78 -14.73
C LEU A 13 8.24 0.12 -14.15
N LEU A 14 8.48 0.79 -13.01
CA LEU A 14 7.54 1.78 -12.50
C LEU A 14 7.39 2.94 -13.51
N PRO A 15 6.21 3.57 -13.62
CA PRO A 15 5.94 4.54 -14.68
C PRO A 15 6.97 5.66 -14.75
N LEU A 16 7.34 6.27 -13.61
CA LEU A 16 8.30 7.37 -13.57
C LEU A 16 9.72 6.93 -14.00
N PRO A 17 10.37 5.93 -13.35
CA PRO A 17 11.67 5.42 -13.80
C PRO A 17 11.69 4.98 -15.26
N LEU A 18 10.66 4.26 -15.73
CA LEU A 18 10.59 3.80 -17.11
C LEU A 18 10.56 4.98 -18.09
N MET A 19 9.73 6.00 -17.83
CA MET A 19 9.67 7.18 -18.69
C MET A 19 10.98 7.98 -18.64
N LEU A 20 11.64 8.09 -17.49
CA LEU A 20 12.95 8.75 -17.38
C LEU A 20 14.04 7.99 -18.16
N LEU A 21 14.01 6.66 -18.18
CA LEU A 21 14.91 5.84 -18.99
C LEU A 21 14.66 6.06 -20.50
N ILE A 22 13.40 6.15 -20.92
CA ILE A 22 13.04 6.45 -22.32
C ILE A 22 13.53 7.85 -22.72
N ILE A 23 13.32 8.87 -21.86
CA ILE A 23 13.81 10.23 -22.10
C ILE A 23 15.34 10.25 -22.15
N GLY A 24 16.01 9.58 -21.22
CA GLY A 24 17.48 9.46 -21.18
C GLY A 24 18.05 8.79 -22.44
N ALA A 25 17.44 7.71 -22.90
CA ALA A 25 17.80 7.08 -24.17
C ALA A 25 17.58 8.03 -25.36
N GLY A 26 16.48 8.80 -25.34
CA GLY A 26 16.21 9.82 -26.34
C GLY A 26 17.26 10.94 -26.38
N LEU A 27 17.71 11.41 -25.21
CA LEU A 27 18.79 12.40 -25.07
C LEU A 27 20.13 11.84 -25.58
N ALA A 28 20.45 10.59 -25.25
CA ALA A 28 21.66 9.93 -25.74
C ALA A 28 21.68 9.82 -27.27
N LEU A 29 20.54 9.45 -27.89
CA LEU A 29 20.41 9.43 -29.35
C LEU A 29 20.53 10.82 -29.98
N LEU A 30 20.11 11.86 -29.27
CA LEU A 30 20.18 13.24 -29.76
C LEU A 30 21.60 13.80 -29.72
N TRP A 31 22.36 13.51 -28.66
CA TRP A 31 23.71 14.04 -28.46
C TRP A 31 24.83 13.20 -29.08
N PHE A 32 24.68 11.88 -29.16
CA PHE A 32 25.77 10.97 -29.54
C PHE A 32 25.48 10.14 -30.80
N SER A 33 24.40 10.41 -31.53
CA SER A 33 24.02 9.61 -32.69
C SER A 33 23.45 10.43 -33.86
N ARG A 34 23.48 9.82 -35.05
CA ARG A 34 22.79 10.32 -36.25
C ARG A 34 21.27 10.15 -36.19
N PHE A 35 20.74 9.36 -35.25
CA PHE A 35 19.31 9.04 -35.12
C PHE A 35 18.53 10.10 -34.31
N GLN A 36 18.82 11.39 -34.54
CA GLN A 36 18.25 12.50 -33.76
C GLN A 36 16.71 12.56 -33.84
N LYS A 37 16.11 12.17 -34.97
CA LYS A 37 14.65 12.10 -35.13
C LYS A 37 14.03 11.11 -34.13
N THR A 38 14.61 9.92 -34.01
CA THR A 38 14.18 8.91 -33.03
C THR A 38 14.37 9.41 -31.60
N GLY A 39 15.49 10.09 -31.32
CA GLY A 39 15.74 10.70 -30.02
C GLY A 39 14.65 11.71 -29.61
N LYS A 40 14.26 12.61 -30.52
CA LYS A 40 13.15 13.56 -30.30
C LYS A 40 11.83 12.85 -30.05
N ILE A 41 11.53 11.77 -30.78
CA ILE A 41 10.31 10.98 -30.57
C ILE A 41 10.28 10.38 -29.16
N PHE A 42 11.38 9.77 -28.70
CA PHE A 42 11.45 9.18 -27.37
C PHE A 42 11.27 10.22 -26.26
N ILE A 43 11.93 11.37 -26.39
CA ILE A 43 11.77 12.49 -25.45
C ILE A 43 10.32 12.96 -25.42
N SER A 44 9.70 13.21 -26.59
CA SER A 44 8.33 13.69 -26.68
C SER A 44 7.31 12.69 -26.12
N ILE A 45 7.45 11.40 -26.43
CA ILE A 45 6.58 10.34 -25.90
C ILE A 45 6.76 10.21 -24.39
N GLY A 46 8.00 10.19 -23.90
CA GLY A 46 8.28 10.10 -22.47
C GLY A 46 7.69 11.27 -21.68
N TRP A 47 7.84 12.50 -22.18
CA TRP A 47 7.23 13.68 -21.57
C TRP A 47 5.71 13.68 -21.66
N LEU A 48 5.13 13.33 -22.81
CA LEU A 48 3.68 13.25 -22.97
C LEU A 48 3.08 12.20 -22.03
N ALA A 49 3.69 11.02 -21.93
CA ALA A 49 3.26 9.96 -21.04
C ALA A 49 3.36 10.40 -19.57
N LEU A 50 4.46 11.04 -19.15
CA LEU A 50 4.59 11.60 -17.81
C LEU A 50 3.53 12.67 -17.52
N LEU A 51 3.30 13.58 -18.46
CA LEU A 51 2.27 14.61 -18.35
C LEU A 51 0.90 13.96 -18.16
N LEU A 52 0.50 13.05 -19.05
CA LEU A 52 -0.78 12.36 -18.97
C LEU A 52 -0.93 11.60 -17.67
N LEU A 53 0.07 10.83 -17.23
CA LEU A 53 0.02 10.08 -15.98
C LEU A 53 0.04 10.98 -14.73
N SER A 54 0.50 12.23 -14.85
CA SER A 54 0.46 13.23 -13.76
C SER A 54 -0.88 13.96 -13.67
N LEU A 55 -1.75 13.85 -14.68
CA LEU A 55 -3.09 14.42 -14.65
C LEU A 55 -4.05 13.47 -13.92
N GLN A 56 -4.65 13.95 -12.82
CA GLN A 56 -5.63 13.18 -12.03
C GLN A 56 -6.72 12.51 -12.88
N PRO A 57 -7.38 13.18 -13.86
CA PRO A 57 -8.42 12.53 -14.66
C PRO A 57 -7.93 11.29 -15.43
N VAL A 58 -6.65 11.24 -15.80
CA VAL A 58 -6.06 10.08 -16.48
C VAL A 58 -5.71 9.00 -15.47
N ALA A 59 -5.00 9.37 -14.39
CA ALA A 59 -4.62 8.43 -13.33
C ALA A 59 -5.85 7.75 -12.71
N ASP A 60 -6.88 8.52 -12.36
CA ASP A 60 -8.12 8.02 -11.77
C ASP A 60 -8.84 7.09 -12.75
N ARG A 61 -8.93 7.43 -14.04
CA ARG A 61 -9.56 6.55 -15.04
C ARG A 61 -8.83 5.21 -15.18
N LEU A 62 -7.51 5.19 -15.08
CA LEU A 62 -6.72 3.96 -15.12
C LEU A 62 -6.92 3.10 -13.85
N LEU A 63 -7.17 3.74 -12.70
CA LEU A 63 -7.36 3.05 -11.42
C LEU A 63 -8.80 2.57 -11.19
N ARG A 64 -9.81 3.28 -11.71
CA ARG A 64 -11.24 3.00 -11.52
C ARG A 64 -11.64 1.52 -11.61
N PRO A 65 -11.22 0.74 -12.63
CA PRO A 65 -11.63 -0.67 -12.71
C PRO A 65 -11.22 -1.49 -11.48
N ILE A 66 -10.05 -1.18 -10.92
CA ILE A 66 -9.51 -1.85 -9.73
C ILE A 66 -10.26 -1.36 -8.48
N GLU A 67 -10.59 -0.07 -8.41
CA GLU A 67 -11.33 0.54 -7.30
C GLU A 67 -12.76 0.01 -7.17
N SER A 68 -13.43 -0.32 -8.29
CA SER A 68 -14.79 -0.86 -8.28
C SER A 68 -14.87 -2.39 -8.19
N THR A 69 -13.74 -3.09 -8.06
CA THR A 69 -13.73 -4.57 -8.09
C THR A 69 -14.32 -5.18 -6.82
N TYR A 70 -14.10 -4.57 -5.66
CA TYR A 70 -14.49 -5.11 -4.37
C TYR A 70 -15.51 -4.19 -3.68
N PRO A 71 -16.59 -4.74 -3.12
CA PRO A 71 -17.60 -3.94 -2.45
C PRO A 71 -17.05 -3.33 -1.15
N THR A 72 -17.43 -2.09 -0.88
CA THR A 72 -17.24 -1.47 0.43
C THR A 72 -18.29 -1.99 1.41
N TRP A 73 -17.89 -2.22 2.66
CA TRP A 73 -18.82 -2.63 3.70
C TRP A 73 -19.85 -1.52 4.00
N ASN A 74 -21.12 -1.91 4.11
CA ASN A 74 -22.27 -1.01 4.24
C ASN A 74 -23.13 -1.33 5.49
N ASN A 75 -22.49 -1.76 6.58
CA ASN A 75 -23.16 -2.16 7.82
C ASN A 75 -24.15 -3.33 7.69
N SER A 76 -23.98 -4.17 6.67
CA SER A 76 -24.84 -5.33 6.42
C SER A 76 -24.60 -6.50 7.38
N GLN A 77 -23.40 -6.61 7.95
CA GLN A 77 -23.03 -7.70 8.85
C GLN A 77 -22.01 -7.23 9.89
N LYS A 78 -22.24 -7.57 11.17
CA LYS A 78 -21.23 -7.41 12.22
C LYS A 78 -20.07 -8.38 12.03
N VAL A 79 -18.86 -7.88 12.22
CA VAL A 79 -17.64 -8.70 12.27
C VAL A 79 -16.91 -8.49 13.58
N ASP A 80 -16.13 -9.47 14.01
CA ASP A 80 -15.36 -9.34 15.25
C ASP A 80 -14.01 -8.64 15.04
N TYR A 81 -13.53 -8.59 13.79
CA TYR A 81 -12.18 -8.12 13.47
C TYR A 81 -12.13 -7.22 12.24
N ILE A 82 -11.30 -6.18 12.31
CA ILE A 82 -10.97 -5.27 11.21
C ILE A 82 -9.45 -5.30 11.02
N VAL A 83 -8.99 -5.91 9.94
CA VAL A 83 -7.58 -6.12 9.62
C VAL A 83 -7.10 -4.99 8.72
N VAL A 84 -6.15 -4.19 9.20
CA VAL A 84 -5.55 -3.07 8.48
C VAL A 84 -4.14 -3.41 8.04
N LEU A 85 -3.90 -3.43 6.73
CA LEU A 85 -2.59 -3.75 6.15
C LEU A 85 -1.67 -2.53 6.04
N GLY A 86 -0.38 -2.73 6.30
CA GLY A 86 0.65 -1.71 6.15
C GLY A 86 0.79 -1.15 4.72
N GLY A 87 1.01 0.16 4.59
CA GLY A 87 1.10 0.87 3.30
C GLY A 87 2.31 1.80 3.15
N GLY A 88 3.28 1.70 4.07
CA GLY A 88 4.46 2.57 4.16
C GLY A 88 4.47 3.40 5.45
N TYR A 89 5.64 3.47 6.10
CA TYR A 89 5.84 4.23 7.33
C TYR A 89 7.32 4.60 7.50
N THR A 90 7.55 5.59 8.34
CA THR A 90 8.85 5.92 8.92
C THR A 90 8.69 5.97 10.44
N TRP A 91 9.77 5.84 11.19
CA TRP A 91 9.70 5.92 12.64
C TRP A 91 10.58 7.03 13.21
N ASN A 92 9.94 7.94 13.93
CA ASN A 92 10.58 8.92 14.80
C ASN A 92 9.70 9.14 16.05
N PRO A 93 10.22 8.83 17.26
CA PRO A 93 9.44 8.96 18.50
C PRO A 93 9.10 10.42 18.87
N GLN A 94 9.78 11.41 18.28
CA GLN A 94 9.55 12.84 18.55
C GLN A 94 8.47 13.44 17.64
N TRP A 95 8.03 12.72 16.62
CA TRP A 95 6.98 13.21 15.73
C TRP A 95 5.60 12.95 16.31
N ALA A 96 4.63 13.76 15.88
CA ALA A 96 3.23 13.42 16.10
C ALA A 96 2.97 11.99 15.59
N PRO A 97 2.21 11.14 16.32
CA PRO A 97 2.06 9.73 15.97
C PRO A 97 1.68 9.50 14.50
N SER A 98 0.71 10.27 13.99
CA SER A 98 0.24 10.18 12.60
C SER A 98 1.29 10.52 11.55
N SER A 99 2.27 11.38 11.85
CA SER A 99 3.36 11.74 10.94
C SER A 99 4.31 10.57 10.65
N ASN A 100 4.22 9.48 11.41
CA ASN A 100 4.98 8.24 11.15
C ASN A 100 4.36 7.40 10.03
N LEU A 101 3.08 7.60 9.68
CA LEU A 101 2.40 6.87 8.61
C LEU A 101 2.41 7.68 7.32
N ILE A 102 2.80 7.07 6.21
CA ILE A 102 2.96 7.75 4.91
C ILE A 102 2.19 7.04 3.80
N ASN A 103 2.03 7.74 2.67
CA ASN A 103 1.42 7.22 1.45
C ASN A 103 0.02 6.63 1.71
N ASN A 104 -0.08 5.31 1.66
CA ASN A 104 -1.32 4.56 1.73
C ASN A 104 -1.72 4.21 3.18
N SER A 105 -0.82 4.32 4.16
CA SER A 105 -1.10 3.86 5.53
C SER A 105 -2.12 4.75 6.26
N LEU A 106 -2.08 6.07 6.07
CA LEU A 106 -3.01 6.99 6.73
C LEU A 106 -4.47 6.80 6.29
N PRO A 107 -4.80 6.75 4.97
CA PRO A 107 -6.16 6.45 4.53
C PRO A 107 -6.67 5.10 5.05
N ARG A 108 -5.82 4.07 5.06
CA ARG A 108 -6.17 2.74 5.59
C ARG A 108 -6.42 2.76 7.09
N LEU A 109 -5.59 3.44 7.86
CA LEU A 109 -5.80 3.63 9.29
C LEU A 109 -7.13 4.33 9.56
N ASN A 110 -7.39 5.43 8.85
CA ASN A 110 -8.61 6.20 9.02
C ASN A 110 -9.84 5.36 8.71
N GLU A 111 -9.82 4.59 7.63
CA GLU A 111 -10.90 3.68 7.29
C GLU A 111 -11.07 2.57 8.34
N GLY A 112 -9.97 1.99 8.83
CA GLY A 112 -10.02 1.02 9.93
C GLY A 112 -10.69 1.60 11.18
N ILE A 113 -10.32 2.81 11.60
CA ILE A 113 -10.92 3.49 12.76
C ILE A 113 -12.40 3.81 12.50
N ARG A 114 -12.77 4.26 11.30
CA ARG A 114 -14.16 4.52 10.92
C ARG A 114 -15.00 3.25 11.04
N LEU A 115 -14.55 2.15 10.44
CA LEU A 115 -15.21 0.83 10.50
C LEU A 115 -15.30 0.32 11.94
N TRP A 116 -14.27 0.52 12.76
CA TRP A 116 -14.27 0.11 14.16
C TRP A 116 -15.33 0.85 14.97
N ARG A 117 -15.49 2.17 14.74
CA ARG A 117 -16.55 2.97 15.37
C ARG A 117 -17.94 2.54 14.92
N GLU A 118 -18.10 2.21 13.64
CA GLU A 118 -19.38 1.76 13.07
C GLU A 118 -19.73 0.31 13.41
N ASN A 119 -18.78 -0.47 13.92
CA ASN A 119 -18.97 -1.85 14.31
C ASN A 119 -18.56 -2.10 15.78
N PRO A 120 -19.40 -1.65 16.74
CA PRO A 120 -19.09 -1.76 18.17
C PRO A 120 -18.91 -3.21 18.62
N GLY A 121 -17.84 -3.46 19.37
CA GLY A 121 -17.42 -4.79 19.83
C GLY A 121 -16.31 -5.43 19.00
N SER A 122 -16.01 -4.88 17.82
CA SER A 122 -14.90 -5.34 16.98
C SER A 122 -13.54 -4.92 17.51
N LYS A 123 -12.50 -5.68 17.14
CA LYS A 123 -11.09 -5.35 17.39
C LYS A 123 -10.38 -4.93 16.10
N LEU A 124 -9.47 -3.97 16.22
CA LEU A 124 -8.57 -3.57 15.14
C LEU A 124 -7.32 -4.45 15.15
N ILE A 125 -6.95 -5.00 14.00
CA ILE A 125 -5.71 -5.77 13.82
C ILE A 125 -4.81 -4.99 12.89
N PHE A 126 -3.66 -4.53 13.38
CA PHE A 126 -2.61 -3.96 12.53
C PHE A 126 -1.56 -5.02 12.23
N THR A 127 -1.12 -5.10 10.98
CA THR A 127 -0.16 -6.10 10.53
C THR A 127 1.09 -5.47 9.90
N GLY A 128 2.20 -6.19 9.96
CA GLY A 128 3.44 -5.85 9.27
C GLY A 128 4.59 -5.52 10.20
N GLY A 129 5.76 -6.06 9.87
CA GLY A 129 6.94 -6.02 10.71
C GLY A 129 7.84 -4.81 10.56
N VAL A 130 9.04 -4.94 11.13
CA VAL A 130 10.06 -3.89 11.16
C VAL A 130 10.70 -3.75 9.77
N ALA A 131 10.60 -2.56 9.19
CA ALA A 131 11.32 -2.21 7.97
C ALA A 131 12.79 -1.98 8.31
N LYS A 132 13.71 -2.31 7.38
CA LYS A 132 15.17 -2.25 7.61
C LYS A 132 15.70 -0.93 8.17
N THR A 133 15.01 0.18 7.92
CA THR A 133 15.40 1.53 8.34
C THR A 133 14.71 2.01 9.62
N ASN A 134 13.86 1.18 10.24
CA ASN A 134 13.04 1.55 11.39
C ASN A 134 13.34 0.61 12.57
N THR A 135 12.98 1.04 13.78
CA THR A 135 13.15 0.26 15.02
C THR A 135 11.82 -0.25 15.61
N VAL A 136 10.69 0.17 15.03
CA VAL A 136 9.33 -0.20 15.45
C VAL A 136 8.62 -0.79 14.24
N SER A 137 7.76 -1.80 14.45
CA SER A 137 7.03 -2.46 13.37
C SER A 137 5.93 -1.58 12.79
N THR A 138 5.54 -1.82 11.53
CA THR A 138 4.41 -1.11 10.91
C THR A 138 3.12 -1.30 11.72
N ALA A 139 2.91 -2.52 12.24
CA ALA A 139 1.77 -2.87 13.07
C ALA A 139 1.71 -2.00 14.34
N GLU A 140 2.82 -1.89 15.06
CA GLU A 140 2.89 -1.11 16.30
C GLU A 140 2.80 0.39 16.04
N VAL A 141 3.39 0.90 14.95
CA VAL A 141 3.19 2.31 14.55
C VAL A 141 1.71 2.59 14.30
N GLY A 142 1.04 1.74 13.51
CA GLY A 142 -0.41 1.85 13.26
C GLY A 142 -1.23 1.84 14.55
N ALA A 143 -0.90 0.94 15.48
CA ALA A 143 -1.55 0.86 16.79
C ALA A 143 -1.36 2.14 17.63
N ARG A 144 -0.17 2.75 17.63
CA ARG A 144 0.09 4.01 18.34
C ARG A 144 -0.67 5.18 17.75
N VAL A 145 -0.79 5.25 16.42
CA VAL A 145 -1.60 6.28 15.78
C VAL A 145 -3.08 6.08 16.12
N ALA A 146 -3.60 4.86 16.04
CA ALA A 146 -4.98 4.56 16.43
C ALA A 146 -5.27 4.95 17.90
N GLN A 147 -4.35 4.66 18.83
CA GLN A 147 -4.46 5.08 20.23
C GLN A 147 -4.50 6.59 20.39
N SER A 148 -3.63 7.32 19.67
CA SER A 148 -3.64 8.78 19.68
C SER A 148 -4.94 9.40 19.15
N LEU A 149 -5.74 8.62 18.42
CA LEU A 149 -7.04 9.00 17.85
C LEU A 149 -8.23 8.42 18.65
N GLY A 150 -7.97 7.88 19.84
CA GLY A 150 -8.98 7.46 20.81
C GLY A 150 -9.38 5.98 20.76
N VAL A 151 -8.66 5.13 20.04
CA VAL A 151 -8.88 3.67 20.10
C VAL A 151 -8.18 3.08 21.33
N PRO A 152 -8.88 2.43 22.27
CA PRO A 152 -8.23 1.82 23.44
C PRO A 152 -7.25 0.71 23.05
N ARG A 153 -6.12 0.56 23.77
CA ARG A 153 -5.07 -0.42 23.41
C ARG A 153 -5.58 -1.86 23.42
N GLU A 154 -6.47 -2.18 24.36
CA GLU A 154 -7.12 -3.48 24.53
C GLU A 154 -8.03 -3.88 23.35
N GLN A 155 -8.45 -2.90 22.55
CA GLN A 155 -9.19 -3.11 21.30
C GLN A 155 -8.27 -3.29 20.08
N ILE A 156 -6.95 -3.26 20.27
CA ILE A 156 -5.97 -3.33 19.20
C ILE A 156 -5.08 -4.56 19.34
N ILE A 157 -5.04 -5.38 18.30
CA ILE A 157 -4.12 -6.49 18.12
C ILE A 157 -3.01 -6.06 17.15
N THR A 158 -1.76 -6.37 17.48
CA THR A 158 -0.60 -6.10 16.62
C THR A 158 0.05 -7.41 16.20
N LEU A 159 0.14 -7.63 14.89
CA LEU A 159 0.87 -8.75 14.28
C LEU A 159 2.13 -8.20 13.61
N ASP A 160 3.24 -8.18 14.34
CA ASP A 160 4.44 -7.37 14.06
C ASP A 160 5.64 -8.14 13.48
N LEU A 161 5.45 -9.43 13.16
CA LEU A 161 6.45 -10.28 12.53
C LEU A 161 6.37 -10.34 10.98
N PRO A 162 5.19 -10.32 10.34
CA PRO A 162 5.06 -10.50 8.89
C PRO A 162 5.84 -9.49 8.04
N LYS A 163 6.51 -9.95 6.99
CA LYS A 163 7.35 -9.11 6.10
C LYS A 163 6.72 -8.85 4.74
N ASP A 164 5.75 -9.65 4.35
CA ASP A 164 4.98 -9.49 3.13
C ASP A 164 3.53 -9.96 3.32
N THR A 165 2.72 -9.78 2.28
CA THR A 165 1.28 -10.03 2.36
C THR A 165 0.90 -11.50 2.45
N GLU A 166 1.78 -12.43 2.06
CA GLU A 166 1.53 -13.85 2.27
C GLU A 166 1.69 -14.20 3.76
N GLU A 167 2.75 -13.69 4.39
CA GLU A 167 2.96 -13.81 5.83
C GLU A 167 1.88 -13.07 6.65
N GLU A 168 1.41 -11.90 6.18
CA GLU A 168 0.32 -11.15 6.83
C GLU A 168 -0.96 -12.00 6.86
N ALA A 169 -1.34 -12.61 5.73
CA ALA A 169 -2.51 -13.48 5.65
C ALA A 169 -2.38 -14.70 6.57
N ALA A 170 -1.20 -15.31 6.64
CA ALA A 170 -0.94 -16.45 7.53
C ALA A 170 -1.02 -16.06 9.02
N ALA A 171 -0.45 -14.91 9.40
CA ALA A 171 -0.48 -14.44 10.78
C ALA A 171 -1.90 -14.08 11.23
N VAL A 172 -2.70 -13.46 10.35
CA VAL A 172 -4.11 -13.19 10.63
C VAL A 172 -4.86 -14.50 10.82
N LYS A 173 -4.69 -15.48 9.92
CA LYS A 173 -5.31 -16.80 10.05
C LYS A 173 -4.99 -17.47 11.38
N GLN A 174 -3.73 -17.40 11.81
CA GLN A 174 -3.29 -17.94 13.09
C GLN A 174 -3.93 -17.21 14.29
N ALA A 175 -4.14 -15.89 14.18
CA ALA A 175 -4.66 -15.07 15.27
C ALA A 175 -6.17 -15.21 15.47
N ILE A 176 -6.95 -15.36 14.39
CA ILE A 176 -8.43 -15.31 14.45
C ILE A 176 -9.14 -16.53 13.87
N GLY A 177 -8.41 -17.52 13.34
CA GLY A 177 -9.01 -18.72 12.75
C GLY A 177 -9.87 -18.41 11.52
N ASP A 178 -11.06 -18.99 11.46
CA ASP A 178 -12.05 -18.77 10.38
C ASP A 178 -13.03 -17.63 10.70
N ALA A 179 -12.78 -16.82 11.73
CA ALA A 179 -13.66 -15.72 12.08
C ALA A 179 -13.77 -14.72 10.92
N PRO A 180 -14.98 -14.28 10.52
CA PRO A 180 -15.14 -13.29 9.46
C PRO A 180 -14.56 -11.95 9.90
N PHE A 181 -13.89 -11.26 8.97
CA PHE A 181 -13.24 -9.98 9.23
C PHE A 181 -13.36 -9.03 8.04
N LEU A 182 -13.19 -7.74 8.31
CA LEU A 182 -13.04 -6.72 7.27
C LEU A 182 -11.57 -6.53 6.95
N LEU A 183 -11.20 -6.61 5.68
CA LEU A 183 -9.84 -6.34 5.20
C LEU A 183 -9.72 -4.91 4.68
N VAL A 184 -8.86 -4.11 5.30
CA VAL A 184 -8.62 -2.72 4.95
C VAL A 184 -7.25 -2.57 4.31
N THR A 185 -7.26 -2.26 3.01
CA THR A 185 -6.07 -1.87 2.23
C THR A 185 -6.48 -0.92 1.10
N SER A 186 -5.51 -0.38 0.36
CA SER A 186 -5.80 0.47 -0.79
C SER A 186 -6.40 -0.35 -1.92
N ALA A 187 -7.32 0.23 -2.70
CA ALA A 187 -7.90 -0.41 -3.88
C ALA A 187 -6.84 -1.04 -4.82
N SER A 188 -5.78 -0.28 -5.16
CA SER A 188 -4.67 -0.77 -5.99
C SER A 188 -3.91 -1.98 -5.41
N HIS A 189 -4.01 -2.23 -4.11
CA HIS A 189 -3.35 -3.33 -3.41
C HIS A 189 -4.31 -4.49 -3.10
N LEU A 190 -5.63 -4.25 -3.16
CA LEU A 190 -6.64 -5.19 -2.75
C LEU A 190 -6.66 -6.48 -3.60
N PRO A 191 -6.54 -6.44 -4.95
CA PRO A 191 -6.48 -7.67 -5.75
C PRO A 191 -5.38 -8.63 -5.31
N ARG A 192 -4.18 -8.10 -5.03
CA ARG A 192 -3.04 -8.89 -4.56
C ARG A 192 -3.28 -9.42 -3.15
N ALA A 193 -3.82 -8.60 -2.25
CA ALA A 193 -4.11 -9.04 -0.90
C ALA A 193 -5.14 -10.17 -0.90
N MET A 194 -6.23 -10.02 -1.66
CA MET A 194 -7.29 -11.02 -1.77
C MET A 194 -6.77 -12.37 -2.24
N ILE A 195 -5.80 -12.43 -3.18
CA ILE A 195 -5.18 -13.70 -3.58
C ILE A 195 -4.61 -14.47 -2.38
N PHE A 196 -3.91 -13.78 -1.46
CA PHE A 196 -3.27 -14.44 -0.32
C PHE A 196 -4.27 -14.74 0.80
N PHE A 197 -5.14 -13.80 1.13
CA PHE A 197 -6.15 -13.99 2.17
C PHE A 197 -7.13 -15.11 1.80
N SER A 198 -7.69 -15.13 0.58
CA SER A 198 -8.58 -16.21 0.14
C SER A 198 -7.90 -17.58 0.06
N ARG A 199 -6.57 -17.65 -0.11
CA ARG A 199 -5.83 -18.93 -0.08
C ARG A 199 -5.63 -19.47 1.33
N LYS A 200 -5.65 -18.61 2.35
CA LYS A 200 -5.48 -19.01 3.75
C LYS A 200 -6.79 -19.35 4.44
N GLY A 201 -7.92 -19.18 3.74
CA GLY A 201 -9.28 -19.36 4.27
C GLY A 201 -9.74 -18.06 4.89
#